data_AF-A0A959N247-F1
#
_entry.id   AF-A0A959N247-F1
#
_cell.length_a   1.000
_cell.length_b   1.000
_cell.length_c   1.000
_cell.angle_alpha   90.00
_cell.angle_beta   90.00
_cell.angle_gamma   90.00
#
_symmetry.space_group_name_H-M   'P 1'
#
loop_
_entity.id
_entity.type
_entity.pdbx_description
1 polymer ?
#
loop_
_entity_poly.entity_id
_entity_poly.type
_entity_poly.pdbx_seq_one_letter_code
_entity_poly.pdbx_strand_id
1 'polypeptide(L)'
;MFTGIIQDTGKIVSRTVNKDSIRFTVKPGNKKFTKNLKIGDSVSINGACMTVEDINSGEFNFTTIKESLSKTNLSALKLDYLVNLEEAMTLRSKLDGHIVQGHVDCTGIVKEIKKLKDSWEYFIEFSSKFSQNIIPVGSIAINGVSLTIAAIPEERSGKVLIKVAIIPHTFKFTNFSKLKAGESVNIEFDMLGKYVNRIFRKKNTGR
;
A
#
# COMPACT_ATOMS: atom_id res chain seq x y z
N MET A 1 0.57 -1.10 13.10
CA MET A 1 1.83 -0.86 12.36
C MET A 1 2.22 -2.14 11.65
N PHE A 2 2.93 -2.01 10.55
CA PHE A 2 3.28 -3.04 9.58
C PHE A 2 4.72 -2.84 9.11
N THR A 3 5.27 -3.82 8.42
CA THR A 3 6.66 -3.83 7.93
C THR A 3 6.74 -3.60 6.42
N GLY A 4 5.61 -3.72 5.73
CA GLY A 4 5.51 -3.71 4.29
C GLY A 4 5.98 -5.01 3.63
N ILE A 5 6.07 -6.10 4.40
CA ILE A 5 6.37 -7.43 3.87
C ILE A 5 5.07 -8.21 3.78
N ILE A 6 4.59 -8.36 2.55
CA ILE A 6 3.31 -9.00 2.27
C ILE A 6 3.35 -10.48 2.66
N GLN A 7 2.37 -10.90 3.47
CA GLN A 7 2.27 -12.25 4.01
C GLN A 7 1.36 -13.14 3.16
N ASP A 8 0.35 -12.54 2.53
CA ASP A 8 -0.53 -13.24 1.60
C ASP A 8 -1.13 -12.27 0.57
N THR A 9 -1.73 -12.82 -0.48
CA THR A 9 -2.64 -12.08 -1.35
C THR A 9 -4.05 -12.63 -1.20
N GLY A 10 -5.04 -11.75 -1.24
CA GLY A 10 -6.45 -12.13 -1.11
C GLY A 10 -7.29 -11.61 -2.26
N LYS A 11 -8.48 -12.17 -2.42
CA LYS A 11 -9.48 -11.69 -3.37
C LYS A 11 -10.62 -11.00 -2.65
N ILE A 12 -11.14 -9.93 -3.25
CA ILE A 12 -12.43 -9.35 -2.85
C ILE A 12 -13.54 -10.27 -3.34
N VAL A 13 -14.31 -10.87 -2.43
CA VAL A 13 -15.41 -11.80 -2.76
C VAL A 13 -16.80 -11.19 -2.51
N SER A 14 -16.87 -10.11 -1.73
CA SER A 14 -18.09 -9.31 -1.58
C SER A 14 -17.75 -7.83 -1.42
N ARG A 15 -18.67 -6.98 -1.88
CA ARG A 15 -18.61 -5.52 -1.79
C ARG A 15 -20.03 -4.97 -1.64
N THR A 16 -20.37 -4.49 -0.45
CA THR A 16 -21.66 -3.87 -0.16
C THR A 16 -21.47 -2.37 0.05
N VAL A 17 -22.01 -1.57 -0.87
CA VAL A 17 -21.94 -0.11 -0.79
C VAL A 17 -23.08 0.42 0.08
N ASN A 18 -22.73 1.21 1.07
CA ASN A 18 -23.64 2.02 1.86
C ASN A 18 -23.40 3.51 1.52
N LYS A 19 -24.18 4.42 2.12
CA LYS A 19 -24.15 5.85 1.79
C LYS A 19 -22.73 6.47 1.78
N ASP A 20 -21.99 6.32 2.88
CA ASP A 20 -20.65 6.90 3.05
C ASP A 20 -19.58 5.84 3.41
N SER A 21 -19.88 4.55 3.20
CA SER A 21 -18.97 3.45 3.50
C SER A 21 -19.15 2.27 2.55
N ILE A 22 -18.12 1.41 2.48
CA ILE A 22 -18.19 0.16 1.75
C ILE A 22 -17.71 -0.95 2.67
N ARG A 23 -18.53 -1.99 2.81
CA ARG A 23 -18.14 -3.24 3.49
C ARG A 23 -17.60 -4.20 2.45
N PHE A 24 -16.42 -4.75 2.72
CA PHE A 24 -15.76 -5.73 1.87
C PHE A 24 -15.64 -7.07 2.60
N THR A 25 -15.71 -8.16 1.84
CA THR A 25 -15.27 -9.49 2.28
C THR A 25 -14.03 -9.88 1.49
N VAL A 26 -13.00 -10.29 2.21
CA VAL A 26 -11.72 -10.74 1.64
C VAL A 26 -11.55 -12.22 1.89
N LYS A 27 -11.18 -12.93 0.83
CA LYS A 27 -10.73 -14.32 0.88
C LYS A 27 -9.22 -14.38 0.65
N PRO A 28 -8.41 -14.58 1.70
CA PRO A 28 -6.97 -14.85 1.55
C PRO A 28 -6.71 -16.07 0.67
N GLY A 29 -5.60 -16.06 -0.06
CA GLY A 29 -5.13 -17.17 -0.87
C GLY A 29 -4.72 -18.37 -0.01
N ASN A 30 -4.19 -18.10 1.19
CA ASN A 30 -3.84 -19.09 2.18
C ASN A 30 -4.80 -19.03 3.38
N LYS A 31 -5.60 -20.09 3.58
CA LYS A 31 -6.52 -20.22 4.73
C LYS A 31 -5.84 -20.10 6.09
N LYS A 32 -4.51 -20.27 6.17
CA LYS A 32 -3.76 -20.05 7.42
C LYS A 32 -3.73 -18.58 7.85
N PHE A 33 -3.87 -17.63 6.92
CA PHE A 33 -3.87 -16.20 7.21
C PHE A 33 -4.94 -15.82 8.25
N THR A 34 -6.16 -16.36 8.11
CA THR A 34 -7.24 -16.05 9.06
C THR A 34 -7.21 -16.89 10.34
N LYS A 35 -6.28 -17.85 10.51
CA LYS A 35 -6.30 -18.76 11.67
C LYS A 35 -5.99 -18.07 12.99
N ASN A 36 -5.13 -17.07 12.96
CA ASN A 36 -4.69 -16.33 14.14
C ASN A 36 -5.35 -14.95 14.26
N LEU A 37 -6.10 -14.56 13.23
CA LEU A 37 -6.79 -13.29 13.14
C LEU A 37 -7.99 -13.28 14.10
N LYS A 38 -8.21 -12.15 14.77
CA LYS A 38 -9.34 -11.92 15.68
C LYS A 38 -10.13 -10.70 15.23
N ILE A 39 -11.40 -10.66 15.63
CA ILE A 39 -12.22 -9.45 15.50
C ILE A 39 -11.56 -8.33 16.29
N GLY A 40 -11.40 -7.17 15.67
CA GLY A 40 -10.68 -6.02 16.20
C GLY A 40 -9.21 -5.93 15.80
N ASP A 41 -8.64 -6.99 15.21
CA ASP A 41 -7.25 -6.93 14.72
C ASP A 41 -7.13 -5.98 13.52
N SER A 42 -5.94 -5.41 13.37
CA SER A 42 -5.58 -4.56 12.24
C SER A 42 -4.90 -5.35 11.14
N VAL A 43 -5.41 -5.27 9.92
CA VAL A 43 -4.85 -5.87 8.71
C VAL A 43 -4.62 -4.78 7.67
N SER A 44 -3.44 -4.75 7.07
CA SER A 44 -3.13 -3.92 5.92
C SER A 44 -3.69 -4.54 4.65
N ILE A 45 -4.60 -3.82 3.98
CA ILE A 45 -5.17 -4.19 2.68
C ILE A 45 -4.65 -3.21 1.64
N ASN A 46 -3.77 -3.67 0.74
CA ASN A 46 -3.03 -2.79 -0.17
C ASN A 46 -2.36 -1.62 0.57
N GLY A 47 -1.81 -1.82 1.77
CA GLY A 47 -1.17 -0.76 2.55
C GLY A 47 -2.13 0.14 3.33
N ALA A 48 -3.44 -0.08 3.28
CA ALA A 48 -4.40 0.64 4.10
C ALA A 48 -4.79 -0.19 5.32
N CYS A 49 -4.60 0.34 6.52
CA CYS A 49 -4.94 -0.32 7.77
C CYS A 49 -6.46 -0.43 7.92
N MET A 50 -6.97 -1.66 8.04
CA MET A 50 -8.38 -1.96 8.21
C MET A 50 -8.59 -2.81 9.46
N THR A 51 -9.69 -2.55 10.15
CA THR A 51 -10.09 -3.34 11.32
C THR A 51 -10.94 -4.52 10.86
N VAL A 52 -10.61 -5.71 11.36
CA VAL A 52 -11.38 -6.92 11.12
C VAL A 52 -12.68 -6.85 11.93
N GLU A 53 -13.81 -6.94 11.25
CA GLU A 53 -15.14 -6.85 11.88
C GLU A 53 -15.79 -8.22 12.08
N ASP A 54 -15.43 -9.19 11.23
CA ASP A 54 -16.02 -10.53 11.22
C ASP A 54 -15.07 -11.49 10.50
N ILE A 55 -15.09 -12.76 10.91
CA ILE A 55 -14.26 -13.83 10.36
C ILE A 55 -15.13 -15.08 10.23
N ASN A 56 -15.25 -15.60 9.01
CA ASN A 56 -16.06 -16.79 8.74
C ASN A 56 -15.41 -17.64 7.65
N SER A 57 -15.29 -18.95 7.88
CA SER A 57 -14.94 -19.93 6.84
C SER A 57 -13.65 -19.64 6.07
N GLY A 58 -12.67 -18.99 6.72
CA GLY A 58 -11.41 -18.60 6.10
C GLY A 58 -11.44 -17.27 5.34
N GLU A 59 -12.49 -16.47 5.53
CA GLU A 59 -12.70 -15.14 4.98
C GLU A 59 -12.87 -14.14 6.12
N PHE A 60 -12.61 -12.86 5.87
CA PHE A 60 -12.82 -11.81 6.85
C PHE A 60 -13.42 -10.55 6.22
N ASN A 61 -14.08 -9.76 7.06
CA ASN A 61 -14.75 -8.54 6.65
C ASN A 61 -14.11 -7.29 7.24
N PHE A 62 -14.20 -6.19 6.51
CA PHE A 62 -13.87 -4.86 7.01
C PHE A 62 -14.78 -3.81 6.37
N THR A 63 -15.02 -2.72 7.08
CA THR A 63 -15.71 -1.55 6.54
C THR A 63 -14.71 -0.42 6.34
N THR A 64 -14.75 0.20 5.17
CA THR A 64 -13.94 1.38 4.88
C THR A 64 -14.84 2.60 4.73
N ILE A 65 -14.45 3.70 5.36
CA ILE A 65 -15.22 4.94 5.42
C ILE A 65 -14.82 5.91 4.32
N LYS A 66 -15.65 6.92 4.07
CA LYS A 66 -15.45 7.99 3.09
C LYS A 66 -14.04 8.58 3.06
N GLU A 67 -13.45 8.86 4.22
CA GLU A 67 -12.09 9.41 4.27
C GLU A 67 -11.07 8.45 3.65
N SER A 68 -11.07 7.18 4.05
CA SER A 68 -10.19 6.16 3.47
C SER A 68 -10.49 5.92 2.00
N LEU A 69 -11.76 5.90 1.59
CA LEU A 69 -12.17 5.77 0.19
C LEU A 69 -11.63 6.89 -0.70
N SER A 70 -11.48 8.10 -0.15
CA SER A 70 -11.01 9.28 -0.88
C SER A 70 -9.49 9.33 -1.09
N LYS A 71 -8.73 8.62 -0.24
CA LYS A 71 -7.25 8.64 -0.23
C LYS A 71 -6.63 7.36 -0.78
N THR A 72 -7.42 6.31 -0.95
CA THR A 72 -6.96 4.97 -1.35
C THR A 72 -7.61 4.50 -2.64
N ASN A 73 -7.06 3.46 -3.24
CA ASN A 73 -7.65 2.72 -4.36
C ASN A 73 -8.80 1.79 -3.95
N LEU A 74 -9.15 1.73 -2.66
CA LEU A 74 -10.18 0.80 -2.15
C LEU A 74 -11.57 1.05 -2.77
N SER A 75 -11.89 2.31 -3.07
CA SER A 75 -13.16 2.69 -3.70
C SER A 75 -13.38 2.04 -5.07
N ALA A 76 -12.28 1.82 -5.80
CA ALA A 76 -12.26 1.24 -7.14
C ALA A 76 -12.16 -0.30 -7.15
N LEU A 77 -11.98 -0.94 -6.00
CA LEU A 77 -11.89 -2.40 -5.92
C LEU A 77 -13.20 -3.04 -6.38
N LYS A 78 -13.06 -4.05 -7.24
CA LYS A 78 -14.15 -4.87 -7.76
C LYS A 78 -14.05 -6.29 -7.20
N LEU A 79 -15.08 -7.09 -7.42
CA LEU A 79 -15.03 -8.53 -7.17
C LEU A 79 -13.83 -9.16 -7.90
N ASP A 80 -13.28 -10.21 -7.31
CA ASP A 80 -12.08 -10.94 -7.76
C ASP A 80 -10.78 -10.12 -7.81
N TYR A 81 -10.79 -8.84 -7.43
CA TYR A 81 -9.57 -8.04 -7.40
C TYR A 81 -8.58 -8.59 -6.36
N LEU A 82 -7.31 -8.70 -6.77
CA LEU A 82 -6.23 -9.22 -5.94
C LEU A 82 -5.61 -8.12 -5.07
N VAL A 83 -5.68 -8.27 -3.76
CA VAL A 83 -5.14 -7.34 -2.77
C VAL A 83 -3.97 -7.94 -2.02
N ASN A 84 -3.01 -7.11 -1.63
CA ASN A 84 -1.94 -7.51 -0.71
C ASN A 84 -2.45 -7.48 0.73
N LEU A 85 -2.06 -8.47 1.52
CA LEU A 85 -2.45 -8.65 2.92
C LEU A 85 -1.21 -8.73 3.82
N GLU A 86 -1.24 -7.99 4.92
CA GLU A 86 -0.24 -8.07 5.99
C GLU A 86 -0.93 -7.85 7.35
N GLU A 87 -0.71 -8.76 8.30
CA GLU A 87 -1.16 -8.60 9.68
C GLU A 87 -0.32 -7.55 10.43
N ALA A 88 -0.90 -6.87 11.42
CA ALA A 88 -0.16 -5.95 12.25
C ALA A 88 1.03 -6.65 12.95
N MET A 89 2.16 -5.97 13.01
CA MET A 89 3.36 -6.51 13.65
C MET A 89 3.18 -6.66 15.16
N THR A 90 3.83 -7.67 15.74
CA THR A 90 3.97 -7.86 17.19
C THR A 90 5.36 -7.41 17.65
N LEU A 91 5.58 -7.37 18.97
CA LEU A 91 6.91 -7.11 19.53
C LEU A 91 7.97 -8.16 19.15
N ARG A 92 7.55 -9.33 18.63
CA ARG A 92 8.45 -10.40 18.18
C ARG A 92 8.66 -10.41 16.66
N SER A 93 7.95 -9.56 15.93
CA SER A 93 8.07 -9.48 14.47
C SER A 93 9.43 -8.92 14.08
N LYS A 94 10.01 -9.48 13.01
CA LYS A 94 11.17 -8.84 12.35
C LYS A 94 10.70 -7.63 11.57
N LEU A 95 11.50 -6.56 11.58
CA LEU A 95 11.28 -5.39 10.73
C LEU A 95 12.14 -5.55 9.46
N ASP A 96 11.76 -6.49 8.59
CA ASP A 96 12.55 -6.82 7.38
C ASP A 96 12.40 -5.77 6.25
N GLY A 97 11.33 -4.97 6.29
CA GLY A 97 11.10 -3.82 5.42
C GLY A 97 11.40 -2.49 6.12
N HIS A 98 10.40 -1.62 6.22
CA HIS A 98 10.47 -0.37 6.99
C HIS A 98 9.20 -0.17 7.80
N ILE A 99 9.13 0.89 8.62
CA ILE A 99 7.93 1.18 9.39
C ILE A 99 6.83 1.68 8.45
N VAL A 100 5.80 0.85 8.28
CA VAL A 100 4.58 1.19 7.54
C VAL A 100 3.44 1.32 8.55
N GLN A 101 2.75 2.45 8.57
CA GLN A 101 1.63 2.70 9.48
C GLN A 101 0.35 2.04 8.98
N GLY A 102 0.21 1.90 7.66
CA GLY A 102 -1.05 1.57 7.01
C GLY A 102 -1.90 2.82 6.76
N HIS A 103 -1.27 3.99 6.72
CA HIS A 103 -1.91 5.30 6.55
C HIS A 103 -1.53 5.86 5.19
N VAL A 104 -2.29 5.45 4.18
CA VAL A 104 -2.05 5.85 2.78
C VAL A 104 -2.14 7.38 2.66
N ASP A 105 -1.06 7.98 2.17
CA ASP A 105 -0.94 9.42 1.99
C ASP A 105 -1.62 9.87 0.70
N CYS A 106 -1.48 9.07 -0.37
CA CYS A 106 -2.14 9.30 -1.65
C CYS A 106 -2.20 8.05 -2.52
N THR A 107 -2.86 8.20 -3.68
CA THR A 107 -2.75 7.23 -4.77
C THR A 107 -1.79 7.72 -5.85
N GLY A 108 -1.04 6.79 -6.44
CA GLY A 108 -0.29 7.00 -7.69
C GLY A 108 -0.86 6.17 -8.83
N ILE A 109 -0.40 6.46 -10.05
CA ILE A 109 -0.76 5.72 -11.27
C ILE A 109 0.47 4.99 -11.80
N VAL A 110 0.33 3.71 -12.13
CA VAL A 110 1.35 2.95 -12.86
C VAL A 110 1.40 3.50 -14.29
N LYS A 111 2.48 4.18 -14.65
CA LYS A 111 2.67 4.75 -16.00
C LYS A 111 3.24 3.75 -16.98
N GLU A 112 4.20 2.97 -16.52
CA GLU A 112 4.93 2.02 -17.34
C GLU A 112 5.41 0.85 -16.48
N ILE A 113 5.47 -0.33 -17.09
CA ILE A 113 6.07 -1.53 -16.51
C ILE A 113 7.06 -2.07 -17.54
N LYS A 114 8.36 -2.10 -17.19
CA LYS A 114 9.40 -2.71 -18.02
C LYS A 114 9.77 -4.05 -17.44
N LYS A 115 9.58 -5.12 -18.22
CA LYS A 115 10.09 -6.44 -17.87
C LYS A 115 11.55 -6.53 -18.29
N LEU A 116 12.42 -6.82 -17.33
CA LEU A 116 13.82 -7.15 -17.55
C LEU A 116 14.00 -8.67 -17.48
N LYS A 117 15.24 -9.16 -17.59
CA LYS A 117 15.54 -10.59 -17.58
C LYS A 117 15.04 -11.28 -16.31
N ASP A 118 15.40 -10.75 -15.15
CA ASP A 118 15.12 -11.34 -13.83
C ASP A 118 14.44 -10.36 -12.86
N SER A 119 13.87 -9.27 -13.37
CA SER A 119 13.20 -8.24 -12.57
C SER A 119 12.22 -7.42 -13.40
N TRP A 120 11.48 -6.53 -12.73
CA TRP A 120 10.58 -5.60 -13.37
C TRP A 120 10.84 -4.19 -12.83
N GLU A 121 10.79 -3.19 -13.70
CA GLU A 121 10.78 -1.79 -13.29
C GLU A 121 9.36 -1.25 -13.42
N TYR A 122 8.86 -0.64 -12.34
CA TYR A 122 7.56 0.05 -12.33
C TYR A 122 7.79 1.54 -12.22
N PHE A 123 7.15 2.29 -13.11
CA PHE A 123 7.17 3.75 -13.11
C PHE A 123 5.85 4.25 -12.55
N ILE A 124 5.89 4.92 -11.40
CA ILE A 124 4.71 5.34 -10.66
C ILE A 124 4.66 6.86 -10.61
N GLU A 125 3.57 7.44 -11.11
CA GLU A 125 3.33 8.88 -11.12
C GLU A 125 2.36 9.29 -10.03
N PHE A 126 2.68 10.35 -9.29
CA PHE A 126 1.79 10.96 -8.31
C PHE A 126 2.02 12.47 -8.21
N SER A 127 1.20 13.15 -7.41
CA SER A 127 1.24 14.61 -7.29
C SER A 127 2.55 15.10 -6.68
N SER A 128 3.17 16.11 -7.29
CA SER A 128 4.42 16.70 -6.81
C SER A 128 4.32 17.38 -5.43
N LYS A 129 3.11 17.58 -4.90
CA LYS A 129 2.92 18.08 -3.52
C LYS A 129 3.58 17.18 -2.45
N PHE A 130 3.87 15.93 -2.80
CA PHE A 130 4.54 14.96 -1.94
C PHE A 130 6.03 14.75 -2.24
N SER A 131 6.62 15.50 -3.19
CA SER A 131 7.99 15.25 -3.64
C SER A 131 9.03 15.36 -2.52
N GLN A 132 8.80 16.24 -1.54
CA GLN A 132 9.65 16.41 -0.36
C GLN A 132 9.66 15.20 0.60
N ASN A 133 8.81 14.19 0.38
CA ASN A 133 8.74 12.98 1.20
C ASN A 133 9.47 11.79 0.56
N ILE A 134 10.11 11.97 -0.60
CA ILE A 134 10.87 10.92 -1.29
C ILE A 134 12.32 11.33 -1.49
N ILE A 135 13.20 10.34 -1.56
CA ILE A 135 14.60 10.49 -1.95
C ILE A 135 15.01 9.26 -2.77
N PRO A 136 16.02 9.38 -3.67
CA PRO A 136 16.64 8.21 -4.27
C PRO A 136 17.18 7.27 -3.18
N VAL A 137 17.03 5.97 -3.38
CA VAL A 137 17.40 4.90 -2.42
C VAL A 137 16.61 4.95 -1.10
N GLY A 138 15.60 5.82 -0.99
CA GLY A 138 14.69 5.87 0.15
C GLY A 138 13.63 4.78 0.13
N SER A 139 13.03 4.52 1.28
CA SER A 139 11.91 3.59 1.45
C SER A 139 10.58 4.22 1.02
N ILE A 140 9.71 3.40 0.44
CA ILE A 140 8.33 3.75 0.11
C ILE A 140 7.45 2.50 0.19
N ALA A 141 6.21 2.65 0.66
CA ALA A 141 5.23 1.56 0.62
C ALA A 141 4.26 1.76 -0.54
N ILE A 142 4.19 0.80 -1.47
CA ILE A 142 3.28 0.83 -2.62
C ILE A 142 2.36 -0.38 -2.56
N ASN A 143 1.04 -0.16 -2.46
CA ASN A 143 0.06 -1.18 -2.11
C ASN A 143 0.49 -1.99 -0.87
N GLY A 144 1.11 -1.32 0.11
CA GLY A 144 1.65 -1.94 1.31
C GLY A 144 2.97 -2.68 1.13
N VAL A 145 3.52 -2.80 -0.08
CA VAL A 145 4.84 -3.43 -0.29
C VAL A 145 5.93 -2.42 0.01
N SER A 146 6.81 -2.73 0.96
CA SER A 146 8.03 -1.98 1.24
C SER A 146 9.01 -2.13 0.08
N LEU A 147 9.36 -1.00 -0.55
CA LEU A 147 10.22 -0.92 -1.71
C LEU A 147 11.26 0.19 -1.56
N THR A 148 12.32 0.08 -2.34
CA THR A 148 13.33 1.13 -2.49
C THR A 148 13.06 1.93 -3.75
N ILE A 149 13.08 3.26 -3.65
CA ILE A 149 13.01 4.16 -4.80
C ILE A 149 14.33 4.06 -5.57
N ALA A 150 14.33 3.36 -6.69
CA ALA A 150 15.52 3.15 -7.51
C ALA A 150 15.97 4.44 -8.21
N ALA A 151 15.02 5.27 -8.64
CA ALA A 151 15.27 6.57 -9.25
C ALA A 151 14.04 7.47 -9.17
N ILE A 152 14.25 8.77 -9.41
CA ILE A 152 13.20 9.77 -9.61
C ILE A 152 13.42 10.37 -11.00
N PRO A 153 12.94 9.73 -12.09
CA PRO A 153 13.22 10.19 -13.45
C PRO A 153 12.64 11.57 -13.77
N GLU A 154 11.55 11.97 -13.11
CA GLU A 154 10.89 13.25 -13.36
C GLU A 154 10.35 13.85 -12.06
N GLU A 155 10.72 15.10 -11.80
CA GLU A 155 10.14 15.91 -10.73
C GLU A 155 9.88 17.31 -11.28
N ARG A 156 8.61 17.62 -11.57
CA ARG A 156 8.20 18.92 -12.10
C ARG A 156 6.92 19.41 -11.43
N SER A 157 6.55 20.66 -11.70
CA SER A 157 5.31 21.22 -11.17
C SER A 157 4.10 20.34 -11.54
N GLY A 158 3.34 19.93 -10.53
CA GLY A 158 2.14 19.10 -10.64
C GLY A 158 2.38 17.59 -10.49
N LYS A 159 3.54 17.05 -10.89
CA LYS A 159 3.78 15.60 -11.01
C LYS A 159 5.20 15.17 -10.68
N VAL A 160 5.31 13.99 -10.08
CA VAL A 160 6.57 13.27 -9.85
C VAL A 160 6.41 11.87 -10.41
N LEU A 161 7.45 11.39 -11.08
CA LEU A 161 7.60 10.02 -11.53
C LEU A 161 8.72 9.37 -10.74
N ILE A 162 8.43 8.26 -10.07
CA ILE A 162 9.45 7.42 -9.43
C ILE A 162 9.59 6.11 -10.17
N LYS A 163 10.75 5.48 -10.02
CA LYS A 163 11.02 4.12 -10.48
C LYS A 163 11.30 3.23 -9.28
N VAL A 164 10.64 2.07 -9.22
CA VAL A 164 10.95 0.99 -8.27
C VAL A 164 11.28 -0.28 -9.04
N ALA A 165 12.18 -1.10 -8.49
CA ALA A 165 12.53 -2.40 -9.03
C ALA A 165 11.87 -3.50 -8.22
N ILE A 166 11.25 -4.46 -8.90
CA ILE A 166 10.55 -5.59 -8.30
C ILE A 166 11.33 -6.86 -8.63
N ILE A 167 11.72 -7.59 -7.59
CA ILE A 167 12.42 -8.86 -7.69
C ILE A 167 11.42 -10.03 -7.88
N PRO A 168 11.87 -11.22 -8.35
CA PRO A 168 10.97 -12.35 -8.63
C PRO A 168 10.09 -12.78 -7.47
N HIS A 169 10.63 -12.77 -6.25
CA HIS A 169 9.87 -13.12 -5.05
C HIS A 169 8.69 -12.15 -4.83
N THR A 170 8.98 -10.85 -4.78
CA THR A 170 7.95 -9.80 -4.63
C THR A 170 6.93 -9.83 -5.77
N PHE A 171 7.38 -10.03 -7.01
CA PHE A 171 6.47 -10.13 -8.14
C PHE A 171 5.49 -11.31 -7.96
N LYS A 172 6.00 -12.48 -7.59
CA LYS A 172 5.20 -13.71 -7.44
C LYS A 172 4.20 -13.65 -6.28
N PHE A 173 4.58 -13.07 -5.15
CA PHE A 173 3.81 -13.13 -3.91
C PHE A 173 3.05 -11.84 -3.58
N THR A 174 2.96 -10.90 -4.51
CA THR A 174 2.18 -9.67 -4.36
C THR A 174 1.33 -9.39 -5.60
N ASN A 175 0.42 -8.42 -5.47
CA ASN A 175 -0.43 -7.98 -6.57
C ASN A 175 0.33 -7.25 -7.70
N PHE A 176 1.63 -6.97 -7.54
CA PHE A 176 2.46 -6.44 -8.63
C PHE A 176 2.39 -7.32 -9.88
N SER A 177 2.31 -8.64 -9.73
CA SER A 177 2.14 -9.56 -10.88
C SER A 177 0.88 -9.35 -11.71
N LYS A 178 -0.11 -8.63 -11.18
CA LYS A 178 -1.39 -8.35 -11.84
C LYS A 178 -1.57 -6.90 -12.23
N LEU A 179 -0.75 -5.99 -11.70
CA LEU A 179 -0.80 -4.57 -12.02
C LEU A 179 -0.54 -4.31 -13.51
N LYS A 180 -1.29 -3.35 -14.05
CA LYS A 180 -1.13 -2.86 -15.43
C LYS A 180 -0.91 -1.37 -15.47
N ALA A 181 -0.32 -0.88 -16.56
CA ALA A 181 -0.27 0.55 -16.83
C ALA A 181 -1.68 1.15 -16.84
N GLY A 182 -1.84 2.31 -16.21
CA GLY A 182 -3.11 3.00 -15.99
C GLY A 182 -3.79 2.65 -14.66
N GLU A 183 -3.37 1.59 -13.96
CA GLU A 183 -3.97 1.24 -12.67
C GLU A 183 -3.44 2.10 -11.51
N SER A 184 -4.29 2.29 -10.51
CA SER A 184 -4.00 3.08 -9.32
C SER A 184 -3.40 2.21 -8.21
N VAL A 185 -2.39 2.74 -7.53
CA VAL A 185 -1.73 2.11 -6.38
C VAL A 185 -1.79 3.03 -5.17
N ASN A 186 -1.93 2.45 -3.98
CA ASN A 186 -1.79 3.19 -2.73
C ASN A 186 -0.32 3.50 -2.47
N ILE A 187 -0.02 4.70 -2.01
CA ILE A 187 1.32 5.15 -1.63
C ILE A 187 1.29 5.64 -0.19
N GLU A 188 2.18 5.08 0.62
CA GLU A 188 2.54 5.61 1.93
C GLU A 188 4.04 5.95 1.90
N PHE A 189 4.36 7.19 2.27
CA PHE A 189 5.74 7.68 2.36
C PHE A 189 6.35 7.35 3.72
N ASP A 190 7.67 7.20 3.74
CA ASP A 190 8.41 6.94 4.98
C ASP A 190 8.11 8.01 6.04
N MET A 191 7.66 7.54 7.19
CA MET A 191 7.29 8.34 8.35
C MET A 191 8.45 9.20 8.87
N LEU A 192 9.70 8.69 8.78
CA LEU A 192 10.88 9.46 9.14
C LEU A 192 11.06 10.66 8.22
N GLY A 193 10.91 10.46 6.91
CA GLY A 193 10.94 11.53 5.91
C GLY A 193 9.87 12.59 6.18
N LYS A 194 8.64 12.17 6.48
CA LYS A 194 7.52 13.07 6.82
C LYS A 194 7.82 13.93 8.06
N TYR A 195 8.40 13.37 9.12
CA TYR A 195 8.77 14.14 10.31
C TYR A 195 9.92 15.12 10.05
N VAL A 196 10.96 14.69 9.34
CA VAL A 196 12.09 15.56 8.97
C VAL A 196 11.57 16.76 8.16
N ASN A 197 10.75 16.52 7.14
CA ASN A 197 10.13 17.57 6.34
C ASN A 197 9.30 18.55 7.18
N ARG A 198 8.47 18.04 8.12
CA ARG A 198 7.68 18.88 9.04
C ARG A 198 8.56 19.79 9.90
N ILE A 199 9.70 19.30 10.41
CA ILE A 199 10.62 20.08 11.24
C ILE A 199 11.22 21.24 10.42
N PHE A 200 11.70 20.97 9.21
CA PHE A 200 12.29 22.01 8.36
C PHE A 200 11.27 23.06 7.91
N ARG A 201 10.05 22.65 7.57
CA ARG A 201 8.97 23.59 7.21
C ARG A 201 8.62 24.55 8.33
N LYS A 202 8.54 24.07 9.58
CA LYS A 202 8.27 24.94 10.74
C LYS A 202 9.37 25.96 11.02
N LYS A 203 10.64 25.61 10.77
CA LYS A 203 11.76 26.55 10.93
C LYS A 203 11.73 27.68 9.91
N ASN A 204 11.23 27.42 8.70
CA ASN A 204 11.13 28.44 7.66
C ASN A 204 9.92 29.38 7.80
N THR A 205 8.91 29.02 8.61
CA THR A 205 7.74 29.88 8.89
C THR A 205 7.88 30.72 10.17
N GLY A 206 9.01 30.60 10.87
CA GLY A 206 9.30 31.31 12.12
C GLY A 206 10.36 32.42 12.00
N ARG A 207 10.56 32.95 10.78
CA ARG A 207 11.33 34.17 10.50
C ARG A 207 10.45 35.17 9.80
#